data_AF-A0AAE1T8Z8-F1
#
_entry.id   AF-A0AAE1T8Z8-F1
#
_cell.length_a   1.000
_cell.length_b   1.000
_cell.length_c   1.000
_cell.angle_alpha   90.00
_cell.angle_beta   90.00
_cell.angle_gamma   90.00
#
_symmetry.space_group_name_H-M   'P 1'
#
loop_
_entity.id
_entity.type
_entity.pdbx_description
1 polymer ?
#
loop_
_entity_poly.entity_id
_entity_poly.type
_entity_poly.pdbx_seq_one_letter_code
_entity_poly.pdbx_strand_id
1 'polypeptide(L)'
;MSDLADLQHEQIQTLELDVSSDDSVAKAVDFVMSRCGKIDILINNAGIGSTGPLAELPLDVIKRAYEINALGQLRMVQGVVPHMVARGGGSIVNIGSVVGKVPTPWAGSYCASKGLKDYDWRIYKNFKDTIAERARASQSGKSTDATVFARHVASRVLSSSPPKTITSGQ
;
A
#
# COMPACT_ATOMS: atom_id res chain seq x y z
N MET A 1 -6.57 -15.00 -10.31
CA MET A 1 -5.26 -15.33 -9.67
C MET A 1 -4.12 -15.58 -10.66
N SER A 2 -4.28 -15.40 -11.99
CA SER A 2 -3.19 -15.58 -12.97
C SER A 2 -2.04 -14.57 -12.84
N ASP A 3 -2.33 -13.36 -12.34
CA ASP A 3 -1.43 -12.21 -12.47
C ASP A 3 -0.23 -12.24 -11.52
N LEU A 4 -0.24 -13.15 -10.54
CA LEU A 4 0.82 -13.36 -9.54
C LEU A 4 1.43 -14.77 -9.62
N ALA A 5 1.13 -15.53 -10.68
CA ALA A 5 1.59 -16.92 -10.82
C ALA A 5 3.12 -17.05 -10.89
N ASP A 6 3.82 -15.98 -11.28
CA ASP A 6 5.29 -15.91 -11.35
C ASP A 6 5.94 -15.58 -10.00
N LEU A 7 5.17 -15.25 -8.96
CA LEU A 7 5.66 -15.01 -7.60
C LEU A 7 5.68 -16.27 -6.73
N GLN A 8 5.56 -17.46 -7.32
CA GLN A 8 5.65 -18.72 -6.58
C GLN A 8 7.08 -18.96 -6.09
N HIS A 9 7.29 -18.66 -4.82
CA HIS A 9 8.52 -18.91 -4.08
C HIS A 9 8.13 -19.48 -2.71
N GLU A 10 8.96 -20.35 -2.13
CA GLU A 10 8.64 -21.05 -0.85
C GLU A 10 8.34 -20.09 0.31
N GLN A 11 8.87 -18.87 0.24
CA GLN A 11 8.70 -17.82 1.25
C GLN A 11 7.64 -16.77 0.87
N ILE A 12 7.00 -16.89 -0.29
CA ILE A 12 5.89 -16.02 -0.70
C ILE A 12 4.62 -16.83 -0.69
N GLN A 13 3.64 -16.31 0.03
CA GLN A 13 2.28 -16.78 -0.04
C GLN A 13 1.39 -15.65 -0.56
N THR A 14 0.68 -15.93 -1.63
CA THR A 14 -0.33 -15.01 -2.17
C THR A 14 -1.67 -15.29 -1.49
N LEU A 15 -2.41 -14.22 -1.23
CA LEU A 15 -3.74 -14.27 -0.64
C LEU A 15 -4.61 -13.23 -1.34
N GLU A 16 -5.86 -13.59 -1.59
CA GLU A 16 -6.84 -12.65 -2.12
C GLU A 16 -7.24 -11.66 -1.02
N LEU A 17 -7.21 -10.37 -1.35
CA LEU A 17 -7.54 -9.30 -0.41
C LEU A 17 -8.17 -8.13 -1.18
N ASP A 18 -9.44 -7.90 -0.92
CA ASP A 18 -10.13 -6.66 -1.27
C ASP A 18 -10.16 -5.72 -0.07
N VAL A 19 -9.33 -4.67 -0.11
CA VAL A 19 -9.23 -3.68 0.98
C VAL A 19 -10.50 -2.85 1.15
N SER A 20 -11.43 -2.87 0.19
CA SER A 20 -12.73 -2.20 0.32
C SER A 20 -13.78 -3.04 1.08
N SER A 21 -13.45 -4.28 1.46
CA SER A 21 -14.35 -5.21 2.15
C SER A 21 -13.84 -5.56 3.55
N ASP A 22 -14.67 -5.27 4.57
CA ASP A 22 -14.38 -5.64 5.97
C ASP A 22 -14.15 -7.14 6.14
N ASP A 23 -15.01 -7.95 5.52
CA ASP A 23 -14.93 -9.42 5.57
C ASP A 23 -13.66 -9.95 4.89
N SER A 24 -13.28 -9.37 3.75
CA SER A 24 -12.05 -9.77 3.06
C SER A 24 -10.81 -9.42 3.88
N VAL A 25 -10.78 -8.25 4.53
CA VAL A 25 -9.68 -7.83 5.40
C VAL A 25 -9.57 -8.73 6.61
N ALA A 26 -10.69 -9.01 7.31
CA ALA A 26 -10.71 -9.87 8.48
C ALA A 26 -10.18 -11.28 8.14
N LYS A 27 -10.72 -11.89 7.08
CA LYS A 27 -10.26 -13.21 6.60
C LYS A 27 -8.78 -13.23 6.28
N ALA A 28 -8.26 -12.17 5.65
CA ALA A 28 -6.85 -12.10 5.29
C ALA A 28 -5.94 -12.00 6.53
N VAL A 29 -6.30 -11.15 7.49
CA VAL A 29 -5.55 -10.99 8.74
C VAL A 29 -5.58 -12.27 9.55
N ASP A 30 -6.76 -12.88 9.72
CA ASP A 30 -6.93 -14.13 10.46
C ASP A 30 -6.11 -15.26 9.83
N PHE A 31 -6.11 -15.36 8.49
CA PHE A 31 -5.30 -16.32 7.78
C PHE A 31 -3.80 -16.14 8.09
N VAL A 32 -3.28 -14.92 7.96
CA VAL A 32 -1.86 -14.62 8.23
C VAL A 32 -1.51 -14.90 9.69
N MET A 33 -2.37 -14.51 10.63
CA MET A 33 -2.16 -14.76 12.05
C MET A 33 -2.18 -16.26 12.39
N SER A 34 -3.10 -17.03 11.81
CA SER A 34 -3.16 -18.50 12.02
C SER A 34 -1.93 -19.23 11.50
N ARG A 35 -1.34 -18.74 10.39
CA ARG A 35 -0.22 -19.38 9.71
C ARG A 35 1.13 -18.95 10.26
N CYS A 36 1.30 -17.65 10.51
CA CYS A 36 2.58 -17.04 10.86
C CYS A 36 2.68 -16.65 12.34
N GLY A 37 1.55 -16.59 13.06
CA GLY A 37 1.48 -16.19 14.47
C GLY A 37 1.73 -14.70 14.74
N LYS A 38 2.16 -13.95 13.72
CA LYS A 38 2.52 -12.53 13.85
C LYS A 38 2.47 -11.80 12.50
N ILE A 39 2.36 -10.48 12.59
CA ILE A 39 2.58 -9.55 11.48
C ILE A 39 3.67 -8.56 11.92
N ASP A 40 4.83 -8.62 11.27
CA ASP A 40 5.94 -7.70 11.52
C ASP A 40 5.77 -6.38 10.78
N ILE A 41 5.28 -6.43 9.54
CA ILE A 41 5.13 -5.28 8.66
C ILE A 41 3.85 -5.39 7.84
N LEU A 42 3.03 -4.35 7.90
CA LEU A 42 1.91 -4.07 7.00
C LEU A 42 2.34 -3.02 5.97
N ILE A 43 2.21 -3.35 4.69
CA ILE A 43 2.45 -2.40 3.59
C ILE A 43 1.12 -2.19 2.85
N ASN A 44 0.47 -1.06 3.12
CA ASN A 44 -0.75 -0.65 2.45
C ASN A 44 -0.43 -0.05 1.07
N ASN A 45 -0.42 -0.92 0.05
CA ASN A 45 -0.08 -0.55 -1.32
C ASN A 45 -1.29 -0.36 -2.24
N ALA A 46 -2.40 -1.04 -1.97
CA ALA A 46 -3.57 -1.01 -2.85
C ALA A 46 -4.02 0.42 -3.17
N GLY A 47 -4.33 0.67 -4.44
CA GLY A 47 -4.88 1.95 -4.84
C GLY A 47 -5.28 2.03 -6.31
N ILE A 48 -6.22 2.93 -6.59
CA ILE A 48 -6.75 3.20 -7.93
C ILE A 48 -6.68 4.69 -8.26
N GLY A 49 -6.57 5.01 -9.54
CA GLY A 49 -6.62 6.38 -10.05
C GLY A 49 -8.04 6.96 -10.04
N SER A 50 -8.13 8.28 -9.98
CA SER A 50 -9.39 9.04 -10.11
C SER A 50 -9.09 10.45 -10.64
N THR A 51 -8.96 10.56 -11.95
CA THR A 51 -8.48 11.76 -12.65
C THR A 51 -9.47 12.18 -13.73
N GLY A 52 -9.79 13.47 -13.81
CA GLY A 52 -10.69 14.09 -14.77
C GLY A 52 -11.13 15.48 -14.30
N PRO A 53 -11.86 16.25 -15.13
CA PRO A 53 -12.53 17.46 -14.66
C PRO A 53 -13.47 17.11 -13.52
N LEU A 54 -13.37 17.79 -12.38
CA LEU A 54 -14.22 17.48 -11.21
C LEU A 54 -15.72 17.63 -11.52
N ALA A 55 -16.08 18.53 -12.42
CA ALA A 55 -17.46 18.74 -12.86
C ALA A 55 -18.02 17.58 -13.70
N GLU A 56 -17.16 16.79 -14.34
CA GLU A 56 -17.53 15.70 -15.26
C GLU A 56 -17.21 14.31 -14.69
N LEU A 57 -16.44 14.25 -13.60
CA LEU A 57 -16.01 13.00 -13.01
C LEU A 57 -17.19 12.35 -12.26
N PRO A 58 -17.58 11.11 -12.62
CA PRO A 58 -18.69 10.43 -11.95
C PRO A 58 -18.42 10.24 -10.45
N LEU A 59 -19.40 10.54 -9.61
CA LEU A 59 -19.26 10.49 -8.15
C LEU A 59 -18.92 9.08 -7.64
N ASP A 60 -19.37 8.03 -8.31
CA ASP A 60 -19.05 6.64 -8.01
C ASP A 60 -17.56 6.34 -8.18
N VAL A 61 -16.91 6.91 -9.21
CA VAL A 61 -15.45 6.79 -9.42
C VAL A 61 -14.68 7.49 -8.28
N ILE A 62 -15.16 8.64 -7.82
CA ILE A 62 -14.58 9.36 -6.68
C ILE A 62 -14.73 8.55 -5.39
N LYS A 63 -15.95 8.08 -5.11
CA LYS A 63 -16.26 7.26 -3.93
C LYS A 63 -15.42 6.00 -3.89
N ARG A 64 -15.32 5.28 -5.01
CA ARG A 64 -14.52 4.05 -5.12
C ARG A 64 -13.04 4.33 -4.85
N ALA A 65 -12.50 5.43 -5.37
CA ALA A 65 -11.12 5.80 -5.11
C ALA A 65 -10.89 6.13 -3.63
N TYR A 66 -11.83 6.79 -2.98
CA TYR A 66 -11.75 7.06 -1.55
C TYR A 66 -11.86 5.78 -0.71
N GLU A 67 -12.79 4.90 -1.07
CA GLU A 67 -12.99 3.61 -0.40
C GLU A 67 -11.71 2.78 -0.43
N ILE A 68 -11.02 2.71 -1.56
CA ILE A 68 -9.80 1.89 -1.69
C ILE A 68 -8.57 2.62 -1.15
N ASN A 69 -8.33 3.86 -1.59
CA ASN A 69 -7.06 4.56 -1.34
C ASN A 69 -6.93 5.07 0.09
N ALA A 70 -8.06 5.38 0.74
CA ALA A 70 -8.10 5.95 2.08
C ALA A 70 -8.70 4.94 3.07
N LEU A 71 -9.97 4.58 2.90
CA LEU A 71 -10.67 3.74 3.87
C LEU A 71 -10.10 2.32 3.90
N GLY A 72 -9.70 1.76 2.77
CA GLY A 72 -9.06 0.45 2.72
C GLY A 72 -7.73 0.40 3.44
N GLN A 73 -6.93 1.48 3.39
CA GLN A 73 -5.70 1.57 4.19
C GLN A 73 -6.03 1.60 5.69
N LEU A 74 -7.00 2.41 6.09
CA LEU A 74 -7.44 2.50 7.48
C LEU A 74 -7.99 1.16 7.99
N ARG A 75 -8.78 0.48 7.18
CA ARG A 75 -9.37 -0.83 7.49
C ARG A 75 -8.29 -1.88 7.73
N MET A 76 -7.25 -1.93 6.90
CA MET A 76 -6.08 -2.79 7.12
C MET A 76 -5.32 -2.43 8.41
N VAL A 77 -5.13 -1.13 8.67
CA VAL A 77 -4.50 -0.66 9.93
C VAL A 77 -5.31 -1.14 11.14
N GLN A 78 -6.64 -0.95 11.12
CA GLN A 78 -7.53 -1.36 12.19
C GLN A 78 -7.52 -2.89 12.42
N GLY A 79 -7.43 -3.68 11.35
CA GLY A 79 -7.30 -5.14 11.45
C GLY A 79 -5.95 -5.60 12.02
N VAL A 80 -4.86 -4.92 11.70
CA VAL A 80 -3.50 -5.39 12.06
C VAL A 80 -2.98 -4.82 13.38
N VAL A 81 -3.30 -3.58 13.72
CA VAL A 81 -2.76 -2.88 14.91
C VAL A 81 -3.00 -3.64 16.22
N PRO A 82 -4.18 -4.26 16.49
CA PRO A 82 -4.38 -5.02 17.72
C PRO A 82 -3.35 -6.13 17.91
N HIS A 83 -2.99 -6.84 16.83
CA HIS A 83 -1.98 -7.90 16.87
C HIS A 83 -0.56 -7.35 17.07
N MET A 84 -0.24 -6.21 16.47
CA MET A 84 1.04 -5.54 16.68
C MET A 84 1.19 -5.02 18.11
N VAL A 85 0.12 -4.46 18.71
CA VAL A 85 0.13 -3.99 20.10
C VAL A 85 0.31 -5.17 21.06
N ALA A 86 -0.44 -6.27 20.88
CA ALA A 86 -0.38 -7.44 21.74
C ALA A 86 1.03 -8.07 21.82
N ARG A 87 1.82 -7.97 20.74
CA ARG A 87 3.21 -8.48 20.70
C ARG A 87 4.28 -7.43 21.04
N GLY A 88 3.89 -6.19 21.36
CA GLY A 88 4.79 -5.11 21.73
C GLY A 88 5.35 -4.25 20.59
N GLY A 89 4.85 -4.38 19.36
CA GLY A 89 5.18 -3.47 18.26
C GLY A 89 5.04 -4.07 16.86
N GLY A 90 5.07 -3.19 15.85
CA GLY A 90 5.09 -3.58 14.45
C GLY A 90 5.06 -2.42 13.46
N SER A 91 5.54 -2.76 12.25
CA SER A 91 5.60 -2.10 10.94
C SER A 91 4.31 -1.60 10.29
N ILE A 92 4.07 -0.31 10.06
CA ILE A 92 3.04 0.08 9.06
C ILE A 92 3.70 0.98 8.02
N VAL A 93 3.33 0.81 6.75
CA VAL A 93 3.80 1.63 5.63
C VAL A 93 2.61 1.91 4.71
N ASN A 94 2.12 3.14 4.68
CA ASN A 94 1.06 3.56 3.76
C ASN A 94 1.67 4.17 2.49
N ILE A 95 1.36 3.59 1.33
CA ILE A 95 1.84 4.10 0.05
C ILE A 95 0.93 5.25 -0.42
N GLY A 96 1.46 6.47 -0.28
CA GLY A 96 0.85 7.70 -0.78
C GLY A 96 1.34 8.09 -2.19
N SER A 97 1.01 9.32 -2.60
CA SER A 97 1.49 9.93 -3.85
C SER A 97 1.87 11.41 -3.62
N VAL A 98 2.77 11.97 -4.45
CA VAL A 98 3.08 13.42 -4.42
C VAL A 98 1.85 14.26 -4.66
N VAL A 99 0.89 13.77 -5.46
CA VAL A 99 -0.31 14.54 -5.80
C VAL A 99 -1.19 14.78 -4.57
N GLY A 100 -1.09 13.94 -3.53
CA GLY A 100 -1.68 14.22 -2.22
C GLY A 100 -0.95 15.30 -1.40
N LYS A 101 0.13 15.91 -1.92
CA LYS A 101 0.93 17.00 -1.31
C LYS A 101 0.94 18.23 -2.21
N VAL A 102 1.08 18.01 -3.51
CA VAL A 102 1.08 19.04 -4.55
C VAL A 102 -0.04 18.66 -5.53
N PRO A 103 -1.26 19.20 -5.33
CA PRO A 103 -2.38 18.89 -6.22
C PRO A 103 -2.04 19.31 -7.64
N THR A 104 -2.26 18.41 -8.60
CA THR A 104 -2.13 18.72 -10.02
C THR A 104 -3.51 18.95 -10.64
N PRO A 105 -3.62 19.82 -11.66
CA PRO A 105 -4.86 19.96 -12.42
C PRO A 105 -5.40 18.59 -12.86
N TRP A 106 -6.72 18.42 -12.86
CA TRP A 106 -7.42 17.18 -13.25
C TRP A 106 -7.24 15.99 -12.29
N ALA A 107 -6.47 16.10 -11.21
CA ALA A 107 -6.26 15.02 -10.25
C ALA A 107 -6.94 15.24 -8.89
N GLY A 108 -7.82 16.24 -8.75
CA GLY A 108 -8.38 16.67 -7.46
C GLY A 108 -8.96 15.53 -6.61
N SER A 109 -9.75 14.65 -7.23
CA SER A 109 -10.33 13.46 -6.57
C SER A 109 -9.23 12.49 -6.08
N TYR A 110 -8.30 12.13 -6.96
CA TYR A 110 -7.18 11.25 -6.60
C TYR A 110 -6.28 11.86 -5.51
N CYS A 111 -5.97 13.15 -5.60
CA CYS A 111 -5.20 13.89 -4.59
C CYS A 111 -5.85 13.79 -3.22
N ALA A 112 -7.16 14.05 -3.14
CA ALA A 112 -7.94 13.94 -1.91
C ALA A 112 -7.92 12.51 -1.34
N SER A 113 -8.11 11.50 -2.19
CA SER A 113 -8.09 10.09 -1.77
C SER A 113 -6.73 9.61 -1.24
N LYS A 114 -5.63 10.28 -1.63
CA LYS A 114 -4.25 9.98 -1.19
C LYS A 114 -3.75 10.91 -0.08
N GLY A 115 -4.59 11.83 0.41
CA GLY A 115 -4.27 12.79 1.46
C GLY A 115 -4.09 12.18 2.86
N LEU A 116 -4.46 10.91 3.07
CA LEU A 116 -4.39 10.21 4.36
C LEU A 116 -2.98 9.96 4.92
N LYS A 117 -1.94 10.42 4.24
CA LYS A 117 -0.53 10.18 4.59
C LYS A 117 -0.01 11.02 5.76
N ASP A 118 -0.73 12.07 6.16
CA ASP A 118 -0.32 12.98 7.24
C ASP A 118 -0.92 12.60 8.61
N TYR A 119 -1.68 11.49 8.70
CA TYR A 119 -2.06 10.92 10.00
C TYR A 119 -0.85 10.19 10.60
N ASP A 120 -0.13 10.92 11.44
CA ASP A 120 1.13 10.56 12.06
C ASP A 120 0.97 9.42 13.09
N TRP A 121 0.94 8.15 12.65
CA TRP A 121 1.14 7.00 13.54
C TRP A 121 2.65 6.71 13.66
N ARG A 122 3.37 7.51 14.45
CA ARG A 122 4.82 7.30 14.62
C ARG A 122 5.13 6.04 15.41
N ILE A 123 5.65 5.02 14.73
CA ILE A 123 6.65 4.10 15.30
C ILE A 123 7.82 3.91 14.31
N TYR A 124 8.37 4.98 13.68
CA TYR A 124 9.43 4.79 12.68
C TYR A 124 10.56 5.82 12.70
N LYS A 125 11.57 5.59 13.56
CA LYS A 125 12.88 6.27 13.44
C LYS A 125 13.84 5.54 12.48
N ASN A 126 13.79 4.21 12.41
CA ASN A 126 14.83 3.40 11.76
C ASN A 126 14.65 3.18 10.25
N PHE A 127 13.48 3.53 9.67
CA PHE A 127 13.16 3.31 8.25
C PHE A 127 12.84 4.60 7.49
N LYS A 128 13.05 5.76 8.13
CA LYS A 128 12.70 7.09 7.61
C LYS A 128 13.38 7.38 6.26
N ASP A 129 14.66 7.02 6.13
CA ASP A 129 15.44 7.34 4.95
C ASP A 129 15.03 6.49 3.74
N THR A 130 14.74 5.19 3.96
CA THR A 130 14.22 4.26 2.95
C THR A 130 12.85 4.70 2.42
N ILE A 131 11.96 5.19 3.31
CA ILE A 131 10.65 5.71 2.93
C ILE A 131 10.79 7.01 2.11
N ALA A 132 11.69 7.90 2.51
CA ALA A 132 11.96 9.15 1.80
C ALA A 132 12.57 8.92 0.41
N GLU A 133 13.46 7.94 0.28
CA GLU A 133 14.09 7.54 -0.98
C GLU A 133 13.07 6.93 -1.96
N ARG A 134 12.20 6.03 -1.48
CA ARG A 134 11.07 5.46 -2.25
C ARG A 134 10.07 6.52 -2.70
N ALA A 135 9.77 7.48 -1.83
CA ALA A 135 8.86 8.57 -2.15
C ALA A 135 9.38 9.44 -3.31
N ARG A 136 10.71 9.56 -3.48
CA ARG A 136 11.33 10.28 -4.62
C ARG A 136 11.32 9.44 -5.90
N ALA A 137 11.63 8.15 -5.82
CA ALA A 137 11.68 7.26 -7.00
C ALA A 137 10.31 7.10 -7.68
N SER A 138 9.21 7.14 -6.92
CA SER A 138 7.84 7.08 -7.45
C SER A 138 7.34 8.35 -8.15
N GLN A 139 8.19 9.38 -8.33
CA GLN A 139 7.82 10.69 -8.89
C GLN A 139 8.31 10.96 -10.32
N SER A 140 8.86 9.97 -11.02
CA SER A 140 9.19 10.18 -12.44
C SER A 140 7.92 10.13 -13.31
N GLY A 141 7.96 10.82 -14.46
CA GLY A 141 6.78 11.19 -15.27
C GLY A 141 6.00 10.05 -15.92
N LYS A 142 6.31 8.78 -15.61
CA LYS A 142 5.55 7.60 -16.04
C LYS A 142 5.33 6.70 -14.82
N SER A 143 4.07 6.58 -14.38
CA SER A 143 3.71 5.67 -13.29
C SER A 143 4.02 4.23 -13.70
N THR A 144 4.85 3.54 -12.92
CA THR A 144 5.09 2.10 -13.08
C THR A 144 3.78 1.35 -12.83
N ASP A 145 3.49 0.34 -13.65
CA ASP A 145 2.36 -0.55 -13.45
C ASP A 145 2.41 -1.21 -12.07
N ALA A 146 1.26 -1.31 -11.39
CA ALA A 146 1.19 -1.78 -10.01
C ALA A 146 1.64 -3.23 -9.85
N THR A 147 1.38 -4.07 -10.85
CA THR A 147 1.78 -5.49 -10.87
C THR A 147 3.28 -5.60 -11.10
N VAL A 148 3.83 -4.82 -12.04
CA VAL A 148 5.28 -4.74 -12.30
C VAL A 148 6.03 -4.26 -11.05
N PHE A 149 5.49 -3.27 -10.35
CA PHE A 149 6.07 -2.76 -9.13
C PHE A 149 6.01 -3.77 -7.98
N ALA A 150 4.87 -4.44 -7.78
CA ALA A 150 4.73 -5.49 -6.78
C ALA A 150 5.73 -6.63 -7.00
N ARG A 151 5.91 -7.05 -8.26
CA ARG A 151 6.90 -8.07 -8.64
C ARG A 151 8.33 -7.64 -8.34
N HIS A 152 8.68 -6.40 -8.68
CA HIS A 152 10.00 -5.84 -8.40
C HIS A 152 10.30 -5.74 -6.89
N VAL A 153 9.29 -5.42 -6.08
CA VAL A 153 9.44 -5.41 -4.62
C VAL A 153 9.65 -6.83 -4.09
N ALA A 154 8.81 -7.78 -4.52
CA ALA A 154 8.90 -9.17 -4.09
C ALA A 154 10.28 -9.79 -4.41
N SER A 155 10.78 -9.61 -5.63
CA SER A 155 12.07 -10.17 -6.05
C SER A 155 13.26 -9.63 -5.24
N ARG A 156 13.21 -8.36 -4.83
CA ARG A 156 14.27 -7.74 -4.03
C ARG A 156 14.21 -8.15 -2.56
N VAL A 157 13.01 -8.22 -1.99
CA VAL A 157 12.82 -8.70 -0.60
C VAL A 157 13.29 -10.15 -0.44
N LEU A 158 13.08 -10.99 -1.46
CA LEU A 158 13.46 -12.40 -1.42
C LEU A 158 14.93 -12.69 -1.76
N SER A 159 15.72 -11.69 -2.18
CA SER A 159 17.11 -11.93 -2.57
C SER A 159 17.97 -12.38 -1.38
N SER A 160 19.06 -13.11 -1.64
CA SER A 160 19.98 -13.63 -0.61
C SER A 160 20.63 -12.54 0.26
N SER A 161 20.59 -11.29 -0.21
CA SER A 161 20.94 -10.09 0.56
C SER A 161 19.91 -9.01 0.24
N PRO A 162 18.73 -9.04 0.90
CA PRO A 162 17.65 -8.10 0.64
C PRO A 162 18.16 -6.69 0.85
N PRO A 163 18.09 -5.80 -0.17
CA PRO A 163 18.60 -4.47 -0.02
C PRO A 163 17.71 -3.72 0.98
N LYS A 164 18.35 -2.89 1.82
CA LYS A 164 17.64 -2.03 2.78
C LYS A 164 16.64 -1.08 2.08
N THR A 165 16.82 -0.84 0.78
CA THR A 165 15.93 -0.06 -0.07
C THR A 165 15.65 -0.80 -1.38
N ILE A 166 14.40 -0.76 -1.85
CA ILE A 166 13.99 -1.28 -3.16
C ILE A 166 13.46 -0.14 -4.02
N THR A 167 14.18 0.19 -5.10
CA THR A 167 13.86 1.28 -6.04
C THR A 167 13.44 0.73 -7.40
N SER A 168 12.39 1.30 -8.00
CA SER A 168 11.86 0.95 -9.34
C SER A 168 11.49 2.23 -10.08
N GLY A 169 11.82 2.30 -11.37
CA GLY A 169 11.75 3.53 -12.18
C GLY A 169 13.10 4.26 -12.18
N GLN A 170 13.54 4.70 -13.38
CA GLN A 170 14.59 5.72 -13.50
C GLN A 170 14.05 7.08 -13.05
#